data_AF-A0A0P1GXS1-F1
#
_entry.id   AF-A0A0P1GXS1-F1
#
_cell.length_a   1.000
_cell.length_b   1.000
_cell.length_c   1.000
_cell.angle_alpha   90.00
_cell.angle_beta   90.00
_cell.angle_gamma   90.00
#
_symmetry.space_group_name_H-M   'P 1'
#
loop_
_entity.id
_entity.type
_entity.pdbx_description
1 polymer ?
#
loop_
_entity_poly.entity_id
_entity_poly.type
_entity_poly.pdbx_seq_one_letter_code
_entity_poly.pdbx_strand_id
1 'polypeptide(L)'
;MKLGTVILLAATALGISACASVNETRFPAYDGVHFRVTAKAESRRGNRAPFQVHVDRAARSTQGALEAAHHASTRYCIANFGSSRFDWTNVQTDAEGLAVLPLVKGDAVIKGICKT
;
A
#
# COMPACT_ATOMS: atom_id res chain seq x y z
N MET A 1 24.04 40.04 38.69
CA MET A 1 24.16 39.07 37.57
C MET A 1 22.77 38.57 37.22
N LYS A 2 22.29 39.03 36.05
CA LYS A 2 21.14 38.63 35.21
C LYS A 2 20.06 37.71 35.83
N LEU A 3 19.08 38.34 36.49
CA LEU A 3 17.80 37.72 36.89
C LEU A 3 16.75 37.69 35.75
N GLY A 4 17.10 38.20 34.55
CA GLY A 4 16.18 38.43 33.43
C GLY A 4 16.20 37.38 32.31
N THR A 5 17.01 36.33 32.40
CA THR A 5 17.23 35.40 31.27
C THR A 5 16.39 34.11 31.35
N VAL A 6 15.60 33.90 32.41
CA VAL A 6 14.90 32.61 32.64
C VAL A 6 13.46 32.61 32.09
N ILE A 7 12.92 33.77 31.70
CA ILE A 7 11.51 33.90 31.30
C ILE A 7 11.26 33.59 29.81
N LEU A 8 12.31 33.43 28.98
CA LEU A 8 12.17 33.32 27.52
C LEU A 8 12.26 31.90 26.94
N LEU A 9 12.12 30.85 27.76
CA LEU A 9 12.29 29.44 27.31
C LEU A 9 11.07 28.55 27.55
N ALA A 10 9.97 29.07 28.11
CA ALA A 10 8.83 28.25 28.55
C ALA A 10 7.59 28.27 27.62
N ALA A 11 7.66 28.87 26.43
CA ALA A 11 6.48 29.20 25.63
C ALA A 11 6.29 28.41 24.32
N THR A 12 7.05 27.34 24.05
CA THR A 12 6.97 26.61 22.76
C THR A 12 6.41 25.18 22.84
N ALA A 13 5.91 24.74 23.99
CA ALA A 13 5.49 23.35 24.20
C ALA A 13 3.98 23.08 24.05
N LEU A 14 3.23 23.93 23.33
CA LEU A 14 1.79 23.72 23.12
C LEU A 14 1.45 23.68 21.63
N GLY A 15 1.06 22.49 21.16
CA GLY A 15 0.20 22.40 19.97
C GLY A 15 0.68 21.50 18.84
N ILE A 16 0.91 20.20 19.11
CA ILE A 16 0.76 19.19 18.04
C ILE A 16 -0.16 18.06 18.51
N SER A 17 -1.34 18.38 19.04
CA SER A 17 -2.44 17.41 19.09
C SER A 17 -3.10 17.39 17.71
N ALA A 18 -2.41 16.82 16.72
CA ALA A 18 -3.03 16.50 15.44
C ALA A 18 -4.09 15.41 15.69
N CYS A 19 -5.34 15.84 15.68
CA CYS A 19 -6.53 15.00 15.78
C CYS A 19 -6.52 13.98 14.64
N ALA A 20 -6.07 12.76 14.92
CA ALA A 20 -5.89 11.73 13.92
C ALA A 20 -7.23 11.06 13.57
N SER A 21 -8.12 11.77 12.88
CA SER A 21 -9.23 11.11 12.19
C SER A 21 -8.64 10.12 11.18
N VAL A 22 -9.10 8.87 11.19
CA VAL A 22 -8.69 7.86 10.21
C VAL A 22 -9.38 8.20 8.89
N ASN A 23 -8.85 9.21 8.21
CA ASN A 23 -9.36 9.71 6.95
C ASN A 23 -8.85 8.77 5.83
N GLU A 24 -9.72 8.40 4.88
CA GLU A 24 -9.34 7.53 3.75
C GLU A 24 -8.21 8.14 2.89
N THR A 25 -7.95 9.45 3.06
CA THR A 25 -6.82 10.19 2.49
C THR A 25 -5.44 9.72 2.96
N ARG A 26 -5.34 8.80 3.93
CA ARG A 26 -4.05 8.19 4.32
C ARG A 26 -3.45 7.31 3.24
N PHE A 27 -4.25 6.80 2.31
CA PHE A 27 -3.76 5.99 1.19
C PHE A 27 -3.53 6.87 -0.03
N PRO A 28 -2.50 6.61 -0.86
CA PRO A 28 -2.41 7.25 -2.17
C PRO A 28 -3.69 7.01 -2.98
N ALA A 29 -4.08 8.01 -3.76
CA ALA A 29 -5.16 7.85 -4.74
C ALA A 29 -4.59 7.23 -6.02
N TYR A 30 -5.34 6.30 -6.59
CA TYR A 30 -5.07 5.69 -7.89
C TYR A 30 -6.34 5.85 -8.72
N ASP A 31 -6.22 6.42 -9.92
CA ASP A 31 -7.38 6.81 -10.72
C ASP A 31 -8.43 7.63 -9.92
N GLY A 32 -7.95 8.55 -9.06
CA GLY A 32 -8.80 9.36 -8.19
C GLY A 32 -9.47 8.61 -7.02
N VAL A 33 -9.21 7.31 -6.84
CA VAL A 33 -9.80 6.48 -5.79
C VAL A 33 -8.76 6.05 -4.76
N HIS A 34 -9.09 6.18 -3.48
CA HIS A 34 -8.28 5.65 -2.39
C HIS A 34 -8.61 4.16 -2.14
N PHE A 35 -7.57 3.33 -2.15
CA PHE A 35 -7.68 1.89 -1.90
C PHE A 35 -6.95 1.50 -0.62
N ARG A 36 -7.61 0.69 0.20
CA ARG A 36 -6.91 -0.05 1.26
C ARG A 36 -6.26 -1.27 0.62
N VAL A 37 -4.94 -1.36 0.74
CA VAL A 37 -4.16 -2.47 0.15
C VAL A 37 -3.31 -3.13 1.20
N THR A 38 -3.33 -4.46 1.23
CA THR A 38 -2.51 -5.27 2.14
C THR A 38 -1.70 -6.30 1.36
N ALA A 39 -0.37 -6.29 1.51
CA ALA A 39 0.53 -7.29 0.92
C ALA A 39 1.12 -8.18 2.02
N LYS A 40 1.11 -9.50 1.81
CA LYS A 40 1.65 -10.48 2.77
C LYS A 40 2.19 -11.72 2.05
N ALA A 41 3.08 -12.46 2.71
CA ALA A 41 3.50 -13.77 2.24
C ALA A 41 2.28 -14.73 2.19
N GLU A 42 2.25 -15.63 1.20
CA GLU A 42 1.21 -16.67 1.15
C GLU A 42 1.37 -17.68 2.30
N SER A 43 2.60 -18.04 2.64
CA SER A 43 2.91 -18.88 3.79
C SER A 43 3.32 -18.07 5.01
N ARG A 44 2.77 -18.42 6.19
CA ARG A 44 3.18 -17.82 7.47
C ARG A 44 4.53 -18.32 7.96
N ARG A 45 4.99 -19.49 7.50
CA ARG A 45 6.24 -20.13 7.90
C ARG A 45 6.88 -20.74 6.65
N GLY A 46 7.71 -19.97 5.96
CA GLY A 46 8.34 -20.44 4.72
C GLY A 46 8.92 -19.32 3.87
N ASN A 47 9.12 -19.63 2.59
CA ASN A 47 9.58 -18.70 1.57
C ASN A 47 8.61 -17.51 1.46
N ARG A 48 9.15 -16.29 1.56
CA ARG A 48 8.40 -15.03 1.41
C ARG A 48 8.26 -14.59 -0.05
N ALA A 49 8.88 -15.30 -1.00
CA ALA A 49 8.84 -14.91 -2.40
C ALA A 49 7.44 -15.06 -2.99
N PRO A 50 6.67 -16.14 -2.72
CA PRO A 50 5.24 -16.18 -3.02
C PRO A 50 4.47 -15.26 -2.06
N PHE A 51 3.78 -14.29 -2.63
CA PHE A 51 3.01 -13.30 -1.88
C PHE A 51 1.60 -13.13 -2.44
N GLN A 52 0.74 -12.55 -1.63
CA GLN A 52 -0.59 -12.11 -2.04
C GLN A 52 -0.82 -10.64 -1.67
N VAL A 53 -1.50 -9.93 -2.54
CA VAL A 53 -1.98 -8.57 -2.36
C VAL A 53 -3.50 -8.58 -2.35
N HIS A 54 -4.09 -8.01 -1.31
CA HIS A 54 -5.53 -7.78 -1.22
C HIS A 54 -5.81 -6.29 -1.42
N VAL A 55 -6.75 -6.00 -2.33
CA VAL A 55 -7.23 -4.64 -2.61
C VAL A 55 -8.72 -4.58 -2.31
N ASP A 56 -9.10 -3.83 -1.29
CA ASP A 56 -10.49 -3.66 -0.88
C ASP A 56 -11.24 -2.81 -1.92
N ARG A 57 -12.48 -3.19 -2.23
CA ARG A 57 -13.37 -2.47 -3.16
C ARG A 57 -12.73 -2.17 -4.51
N ALA A 58 -11.91 -3.10 -5.01
CA ALA A 58 -11.24 -3.01 -6.31
C ALA A 58 -12.18 -2.69 -7.48
N ALA A 59 -13.45 -3.10 -7.39
CA ALA A 59 -14.47 -2.80 -8.42
C ALA A 59 -14.79 -1.30 -8.57
N ARG A 60 -14.38 -0.42 -7.65
CA ARG A 60 -14.61 1.05 -7.76
C ARG A 60 -13.83 1.68 -8.92
N SER A 61 -12.66 1.16 -9.22
CA SER A 61 -11.88 1.44 -10.43
C SER A 61 -10.89 0.29 -10.59
N THR A 62 -11.09 -0.54 -11.62
CA THR A 62 -10.23 -1.70 -11.87
C THR A 62 -8.81 -1.28 -12.23
N GLN A 63 -8.66 -0.18 -12.99
CA GLN A 63 -7.35 0.38 -13.31
C GLN A 63 -6.66 0.92 -12.06
N GLY A 64 -7.34 1.73 -11.25
CA GLY A 64 -6.76 2.25 -10.01
C GLY A 64 -6.39 1.14 -9.03
N ALA A 65 -7.22 0.09 -8.93
CA ALA A 65 -6.92 -1.07 -8.11
C ALA A 65 -5.70 -1.87 -8.61
N LEU A 66 -5.51 -1.97 -9.93
CA LEU A 66 -4.35 -2.61 -10.55
C LEU A 66 -3.06 -1.83 -10.24
N GLU A 67 -3.09 -0.51 -10.38
CA GLU A 67 -1.97 0.38 -10.03
C GLU A 67 -1.63 0.29 -8.53
N ALA A 68 -2.65 0.30 -7.67
CA ALA A 68 -2.49 0.15 -6.23
C ALA A 68 -1.86 -1.20 -5.87
N ALA A 69 -2.30 -2.27 -6.52
CA ALA A 69 -1.73 -3.61 -6.35
C ALA A 69 -0.29 -3.70 -6.85
N HIS A 70 0.02 -3.09 -8.00
CA HIS A 70 1.36 -3.05 -8.56
C HIS A 70 2.32 -2.35 -7.58
N HIS A 71 1.95 -1.16 -7.10
CA HIS A 71 2.74 -0.43 -6.11
C HIS A 71 2.95 -1.24 -4.82
N ALA A 72 1.90 -1.91 -4.31
CA ALA A 72 2.02 -2.76 -3.12
C ALA A 72 2.93 -3.99 -3.36
N SER A 73 2.86 -4.60 -4.53
CA SER A 73 3.73 -5.71 -4.94
C SER A 73 5.19 -5.29 -5.00
N THR A 74 5.48 -4.15 -5.66
CA THR A 74 6.82 -3.55 -5.71
C THR A 74 7.37 -3.29 -4.30
N ARG A 75 6.57 -2.63 -3.44
CA ARG A 75 6.97 -2.35 -2.05
C ARG A 75 7.29 -3.62 -1.28
N TYR A 76 6.47 -4.66 -1.45
CA TYR A 76 6.65 -5.93 -0.77
C TYR A 76 7.95 -6.62 -1.17
N CYS A 77 8.23 -6.72 -2.47
CA CYS A 77 9.44 -7.37 -2.96
C CYS A 77 10.70 -6.58 -2.61
N ILE A 78 10.66 -5.24 -2.62
CA ILE A 78 11.78 -4.41 -2.16
C ILE A 78 12.05 -4.68 -0.68
N ALA A 79 11.02 -4.67 0.15
CA ALA A 79 11.16 -4.84 1.60
C ALA A 79 11.70 -6.23 2.01
N ASN A 80 11.41 -7.28 1.23
CA ASN A 80 11.82 -8.65 1.57
C ASN A 80 13.06 -9.14 0.80
N PHE A 81 13.31 -8.63 -0.40
CA PHE A 81 14.34 -9.16 -1.32
C PHE A 81 15.21 -8.07 -1.96
N GLY A 82 14.93 -6.78 -1.72
CA GLY A 82 15.68 -5.68 -2.34
C GLY A 82 15.43 -5.51 -3.84
N SER A 83 14.39 -6.14 -4.40
CA SER A 83 14.05 -6.09 -5.82
C SER A 83 12.63 -5.57 -6.03
N SER A 84 12.44 -4.76 -7.07
CA SER A 84 11.12 -4.30 -7.50
C SER A 84 10.40 -5.26 -8.45
N ARG A 85 11.08 -6.35 -8.87
CA ARG A 85 10.59 -7.29 -9.88
C ARG A 85 9.71 -8.36 -9.25
N PHE A 86 8.61 -8.70 -9.93
CA PHE A 86 7.72 -9.79 -9.56
C PHE A 86 6.95 -10.25 -10.79
N ASP A 87 6.46 -11.49 -10.74
CA ASP A 87 5.47 -11.99 -11.70
C ASP A 87 4.15 -12.22 -10.98
N TRP A 88 3.05 -11.72 -11.53
CA TRP A 88 1.71 -12.09 -11.06
C TRP A 88 1.28 -13.42 -11.68
N THR A 89 0.60 -14.25 -10.88
CA THR A 89 0.27 -15.63 -11.27
C THR A 89 -1.22 -15.84 -11.52
N ASN A 90 -2.08 -14.92 -11.09
CA ASN A 90 -3.53 -15.03 -11.23
C ASN A 90 -4.19 -13.77 -11.82
N VAL A 91 -3.40 -12.82 -12.32
CA VAL A 91 -3.89 -11.71 -13.15
C VAL A 91 -3.90 -12.21 -14.59
N GLN A 92 -5.03 -12.03 -15.28
CA GLN A 92 -5.19 -12.42 -16.68
C GLN A 92 -5.02 -11.20 -17.59
N THR A 93 -4.91 -11.42 -18.89
CA THR A 93 -5.01 -10.35 -19.89
C THR A 93 -6.25 -10.55 -20.75
N ASP A 94 -6.91 -9.46 -21.14
CA ASP A 94 -8.00 -9.49 -22.13
C ASP A 94 -7.47 -9.62 -23.57
N ALA A 95 -8.37 -9.51 -24.55
CA ALA A 95 -8.03 -9.67 -25.97
C ALA A 95 -7.11 -8.55 -26.48
N GLU A 96 -7.16 -7.39 -25.83
CA GLU A 96 -6.35 -6.21 -26.10
C GLU A 96 -5.01 -6.23 -25.33
N GLY A 97 -4.79 -7.26 -24.51
CA GLY A 97 -3.57 -7.45 -23.72
C GLY A 97 -3.54 -6.65 -22.41
N LEU A 98 -4.67 -6.07 -21.99
CA LEU A 98 -4.79 -5.32 -20.74
C LEU A 98 -5.03 -6.26 -19.57
N ALA A 99 -4.42 -5.95 -18.42
CA ALA A 99 -4.52 -6.78 -17.23
C ALA A 99 -5.92 -6.71 -16.59
N VAL A 100 -6.50 -7.88 -16.34
CA VAL A 100 -7.82 -8.06 -15.74
C VAL A 100 -7.67 -8.58 -14.31
N LEU A 101 -8.25 -7.86 -13.35
CA LEU A 101 -8.19 -8.22 -11.93
C LEU A 101 -9.14 -9.38 -11.59
N PRO A 102 -8.68 -10.36 -10.79
CA PRO A 102 -9.54 -11.40 -10.26
C PRO A 102 -10.42 -10.84 -9.13
N LEU A 103 -11.64 -10.41 -9.50
CA LEU A 103 -12.59 -9.83 -8.56
C LEU A 103 -13.40 -10.91 -7.83
N VAL A 104 -13.50 -10.78 -6.51
CA VAL A 104 -14.35 -11.61 -5.64
C VAL A 104 -15.13 -10.70 -4.72
N LYS A 105 -16.47 -10.65 -4.88
CA LYS A 105 -17.37 -9.77 -4.10
C LYS A 105 -16.97 -8.27 -4.15
N GLY A 106 -16.34 -7.84 -5.24
CA GLY A 106 -15.90 -6.46 -5.44
C GLY A 106 -14.48 -6.14 -4.94
N ASP A 107 -13.83 -7.06 -4.23
CA ASP A 107 -12.42 -6.96 -3.85
C ASP A 107 -11.54 -7.70 -4.86
N ALA A 108 -10.23 -7.42 -4.86
CA ALA A 108 -9.25 -8.20 -5.63
C ALA A 108 -8.26 -8.92 -4.70
N VAL A 109 -7.91 -10.16 -5.05
CA VAL A 109 -6.81 -10.89 -4.42
C VAL A 109 -5.85 -11.33 -5.51
N ILE A 110 -4.68 -10.71 -5.53
CA ILE A 110 -3.64 -10.95 -6.52
C ILE A 110 -2.53 -11.75 -5.87
N LYS A 111 -1.99 -12.72 -6.60
CA LYS A 111 -0.88 -13.57 -6.17
C LYS A 111 0.31 -13.28 -7.06
N GLY A 112 1.50 -13.30 -6.47
CA GLY A 112 2.72 -13.08 -7.22
C GLY A 112 3.93 -13.75 -6.60
N ILE A 113 5.04 -13.73 -7.34
CA ILE A 113 6.32 -14.26 -6.91
C ILE A 113 7.38 -13.18 -7.15
N CYS A 114 8.05 -12.74 -6.09
CA CYS A 114 9.18 -11.81 -6.21
C CYS A 114 10.32 -12.42 -7.02
N LYS A 115 11.01 -11.59 -7.81
CA LYS A 115 12.17 -11.97 -8.61
C LYS A 115 13.38 -11.15 -8.19
N THR A 116 14.53 -11.79 -8.03
CA THR A 116 15.82 -11.16 -7.79
C THR A 116 16.55 -10.96 -9.11
#